data_AF-A0A839QE43-F1
#
_entry.id   AF-A0A839QE43-F1
#
_cell.length_a   1.000
_cell.length_b   1.000
_cell.length_c   1.000
_cell.angle_alpha   90.00
_cell.angle_beta   90.00
_cell.angle_gamma   90.00
#
_symmetry.space_group_name_H-M   'P 1'
#
loop_
_entity.id
_entity.type
_entity.pdbx_description
1 polymer ?
#
loop_
_entity_poly.entity_id
_entity_poly.type
_entity_poly.pdbx_seq_one_letter_code
_entity_poly.pdbx_strand_id
1 'polypeptide(L)'
;MLHHEHNGTVGLFYTGLTLEGNNDQMVAALSGIGRAISDIAAGRVGNAEIENEVRVLRAEATGVVPPSLVEMLDACFGSVWLGQSAVDSTYLERNTPQMVACWALQYFTSGNVVLALSGLPRKGLRLGLPRGRGQDRIRQQTLEGAGRSEYPSRWDDVMISFAVPPTGHGLEYVNGVRSRTLRDRAIRALRRKVR
;
A
#
# COMPACT_ATOMS: atom_id res chain seq x y z
N MET A 1 22.43 -22.24 5.99
CA MET A 1 21.30 -21.97 5.08
C MET A 1 20.79 -20.59 5.45
N LEU A 2 21.18 -19.55 4.70
CA LEU A 2 20.83 -18.16 5.01
C LEU A 2 19.39 -17.91 4.53
N HIS A 3 18.50 -17.64 5.48
CA HIS A 3 17.12 -17.23 5.22
C HIS A 3 17.15 -15.89 4.49
N HIS A 4 16.46 -15.80 3.35
CA HIS A 4 16.23 -14.52 2.68
C HIS A 4 14.75 -14.21 2.84
N GLU A 5 14.44 -12.99 3.25
CA GLU A 5 13.08 -12.50 3.40
C GLU A 5 12.87 -11.42 2.34
N HIS A 6 11.92 -11.67 1.45
CA HIS A 6 11.40 -10.67 0.53
C HIS A 6 9.94 -10.46 0.87
N ASN A 7 9.55 -9.20 1.01
CA ASN A 7 8.16 -8.86 1.27
C ASN A 7 7.74 -7.66 0.42
N GLY A 8 6.49 -7.66 0.02
CA GLY A 8 5.85 -6.57 -0.72
C GLY A 8 4.68 -6.02 0.07
N THR A 9 4.53 -4.71 0.06
CA THR A 9 3.38 -4.06 0.68
C THR A 9 2.81 -3.03 -0.27
N VAL A 10 1.48 -3.02 -0.41
CA VAL A 10 0.76 -1.97 -1.12
C VAL A 10 0.06 -1.13 -0.05
N GLY A 11 0.61 0.07 0.17
CA GLY A 11 -0.02 1.08 1.01
C GLY A 11 -0.90 2.00 0.16
N LEU A 12 -1.61 2.91 0.84
CA LEU A 12 -2.51 3.86 0.19
C LEU A 12 -1.81 4.83 -0.78
N PHE A 13 -0.53 5.12 -0.54
CA PHE A 13 0.22 6.13 -1.28
C PHE A 13 1.54 5.59 -1.87
N TYR A 14 1.87 4.33 -1.62
CA TYR A 14 3.13 3.75 -2.08
C TYR A 14 3.02 2.23 -2.22
N THR A 15 3.81 1.67 -3.12
CA THR A 15 4.15 0.24 -3.13
C THR A 15 5.57 0.10 -2.58
N GLY A 16 5.73 -0.64 -1.50
CA GLY A 16 7.00 -0.90 -0.85
C GLY A 16 7.48 -2.32 -1.12
N LEU A 17 8.78 -2.46 -1.37
CA LEU A 17 9.45 -3.75 -1.47
C LEU A 17 10.62 -3.75 -0.49
N THR A 18 10.66 -4.72 0.41
CA THR A 18 11.74 -4.89 1.38
C THR A 18 12.53 -6.15 1.07
N LEU A 19 13.85 -6.01 1.04
CA LEU A 19 14.78 -7.08 0.72
C LEU A 19 15.86 -7.11 1.80
N GLU A 20 16.11 -8.30 2.33
CA GLU A 20 17.23 -8.54 3.24
C GLU A 20 18.13 -9.64 2.68
N GLY A 21 19.44 -9.44 2.75
CA GLY A 21 20.42 -10.39 2.26
C GLY A 21 21.82 -9.79 2.15
N ASN A 22 22.76 -10.59 1.65
CA ASN A 22 24.09 -10.07 1.32
C ASN A 22 24.05 -9.21 0.05
N ASN A 23 25.13 -8.49 -0.23
CA ASN A 23 25.20 -7.55 -1.36
C ASN A 23 24.89 -8.19 -2.72
N ASP A 24 25.40 -9.39 -3.00
CA ASP A 24 25.19 -10.05 -4.28
C ASP A 24 23.73 -10.49 -4.45
N GLN A 25 23.11 -10.97 -3.37
CA GLN A 25 21.69 -11.32 -3.33
C GLN A 25 20.81 -10.08 -3.55
N MET A 26 21.10 -8.98 -2.86
CA MET A 26 20.35 -7.72 -3.03
C MET A 26 20.44 -7.20 -4.46
N VAL A 27 21.63 -7.19 -5.07
CA VAL A 27 21.80 -6.74 -6.46
C VAL A 27 21.02 -7.64 -7.43
N ALA A 28 21.08 -8.96 -7.25
CA ALA A 28 20.34 -9.91 -8.07
C ALA A 28 18.82 -9.71 -7.94
N ALA A 29 18.32 -9.58 -6.71
CA ALA A 29 16.91 -9.37 -6.42
C ALA A 29 16.40 -8.04 -7.00
N LEU A 30 17.12 -6.93 -6.78
CA LEU A 30 16.77 -5.62 -7.34
C LEU A 30 16.77 -5.63 -8.87
N SER A 31 17.73 -6.31 -9.49
CA SER A 31 17.78 -6.48 -10.95
C SER A 31 16.61 -7.32 -11.47
N GLY A 32 16.22 -8.36 -10.73
CA GLY A 32 15.06 -9.20 -11.05
C GLY A 32 13.75 -8.42 -10.98
N ILE A 33 13.54 -7.66 -9.91
CA ILE A 33 12.38 -6.78 -9.73
C ILE A 33 12.31 -5.75 -10.87
N GLY A 34 13.43 -5.11 -11.16
CA GLY A 34 13.51 -4.13 -12.25
C GLY A 34 13.16 -4.68 -13.62
N ARG A 35 13.64 -5.89 -13.91
CA ARG A 35 13.31 -6.62 -15.14
C ARG A 35 11.82 -6.97 -15.18
N ALA A 36 11.27 -7.54 -14.11
CA ALA A 36 9.87 -7.90 -14.04
C ALA A 36 8.95 -6.68 -14.26
N ILE A 37 9.24 -5.55 -13.60
CA ILE A 37 8.52 -4.28 -13.81
C ILE A 37 8.63 -3.81 -15.27
N SER A 38 9.84 -3.86 -15.86
CA SER A 38 10.04 -3.47 -17.25
C SER A 38 9.31 -4.39 -18.23
N ASP A 39 9.23 -5.69 -17.95
CA ASP A 39 8.50 -6.65 -18.77
C ASP A 39 6.98 -6.40 -18.70
N ILE A 40 6.45 -6.14 -17.50
CA ILE A 40 5.05 -5.72 -17.29
C ILE A 40 4.76 -4.43 -18.07
N ALA A 41 5.59 -3.41 -17.88
CA ALA A 41 5.45 -2.12 -18.54
C ALA A 41 5.54 -2.23 -20.07
N ALA A 42 6.29 -3.21 -20.59
CA ALA A 42 6.37 -3.53 -22.01
C ALA A 42 5.20 -4.37 -22.53
N GLY A 43 4.20 -4.68 -21.70
CA GLY A 43 3.03 -5.47 -22.07
C GLY A 43 3.33 -6.95 -22.30
N ARG A 44 4.37 -7.50 -21.65
CA ARG A 44 4.77 -8.91 -21.82
C ARG A 44 4.03 -9.88 -20.92
N VAL A 45 3.18 -9.38 -20.03
CA VAL A 45 2.25 -10.21 -19.24
C VAL A 45 1.01 -10.47 -20.08
N GLY A 46 0.58 -11.72 -20.14
CA GLY A 46 -0.62 -12.16 -20.86
C GLY A 46 -1.84 -12.28 -19.95
N ASN A 47 -3.00 -12.57 -20.57
CA ASN A 47 -4.27 -12.73 -19.87
C ASN A 47 -4.22 -13.85 -18.82
N ALA A 48 -3.57 -14.98 -19.13
CA ALA A 48 -3.50 -16.13 -18.22
C ALA A 48 -2.79 -15.80 -16.90
N GLU A 49 -1.74 -14.98 -16.93
CA GLU A 49 -1.04 -14.53 -15.73
C GLU A 49 -1.91 -13.57 -14.91
N ILE A 50 -2.62 -12.64 -15.57
CA ILE A 50 -3.56 -11.73 -14.90
C ILE A 50 -4.72 -12.51 -14.27
N GLU A 51 -5.33 -13.45 -14.98
CA GLU A 51 -6.41 -14.30 -14.47
C GLU A 51 -5.97 -15.14 -13.27
N ASN A 52 -4.74 -15.65 -13.30
CA ASN A 52 -4.17 -16.37 -12.17
C ASN A 52 -4.01 -15.46 -10.95
N GLU A 53 -3.46 -14.26 -11.12
CA GLU A 53 -3.27 -13.30 -10.03
C GLU A 53 -4.62 -12.86 -9.43
N VAL A 54 -5.64 -12.59 -10.26
CA VAL A 54 -6.99 -12.28 -9.79
C VAL A 54 -7.56 -13.42 -8.93
N ARG A 55 -7.29 -14.68 -9.28
CA ARG A 55 -7.72 -15.83 -8.48
C ARG A 55 -7.01 -15.90 -7.13
N VAL A 56 -5.70 -15.62 -7.09
CA VAL A 56 -4.92 -15.54 -5.84
C VAL A 56 -5.46 -14.44 -4.95
N LEU A 57 -5.61 -13.22 -5.48
CA LEU A 57 -6.15 -12.09 -4.74
C LEU A 57 -7.56 -12.34 -4.19
N ARG A 58 -8.40 -13.09 -4.90
CA ARG A 58 -9.72 -13.51 -4.40
C ARG A 58 -9.64 -14.46 -3.22
N ALA A 59 -8.71 -15.41 -3.26
CA ALA A 59 -8.50 -16.33 -2.15
C ALA A 59 -7.99 -15.56 -0.91
N GLU A 60 -7.12 -14.57 -1.11
CA GLU A 60 -6.53 -13.75 -0.05
C GLU A 60 -7.45 -12.63 0.47
N ALA A 61 -8.43 -12.18 -0.33
CA ALA A 61 -9.36 -11.09 0.01
C ALA A 61 -10.16 -11.32 1.30
N THR A 62 -10.15 -12.55 1.84
CA THR A 62 -10.77 -12.89 3.12
C THR A 62 -10.03 -12.35 4.36
N GLY A 63 -8.89 -11.64 4.23
CA GLY A 63 -8.09 -11.25 5.41
C GLY A 63 -7.38 -9.90 5.42
N VAL A 64 -7.45 -9.07 4.37
CA VAL A 64 -6.50 -7.92 4.25
C VAL A 64 -6.99 -6.65 4.96
N VAL A 65 -8.31 -6.39 5.00
CA VAL A 65 -8.88 -5.19 5.63
C VAL A 65 -10.18 -5.53 6.36
N PRO A 66 -10.38 -5.11 7.63
CA PRO A 66 -11.66 -5.28 8.31
C PRO A 66 -12.81 -4.63 7.51
N PRO A 67 -13.94 -5.33 7.29
CA PRO A 67 -15.07 -4.78 6.53
C PRO A 67 -15.61 -3.43 7.06
N SER A 68 -15.53 -3.21 8.37
CA SER A 68 -15.89 -1.95 9.02
C SER A 68 -14.96 -0.79 8.66
N LEU A 69 -13.66 -1.05 8.47
CA LEU A 69 -12.71 -0.03 7.99
C LEU A 69 -13.03 0.36 6.55
N VAL A 70 -13.40 -0.62 5.72
CA VAL A 70 -13.79 -0.38 4.33
C VAL A 70 -15.04 0.51 4.26
N GLU A 71 -16.07 0.19 5.05
CA GLU A 71 -17.30 0.99 5.17
C GLU A 71 -17.00 2.42 5.67
N MET A 72 -16.10 2.56 6.64
CA MET A 72 -15.67 3.86 7.15
C MET A 72 -14.97 4.70 6.08
N LEU A 73 -14.08 4.10 5.28
CA LEU A 73 -13.39 4.80 4.21
C LEU A 73 -14.36 5.24 3.11
N ASP A 74 -15.35 4.42 2.75
CA ASP A 74 -16.41 4.84 1.83
C ASP A 74 -17.24 5.99 2.42
N ALA A 75 -17.62 5.94 3.70
CA ALA A 75 -18.35 7.02 4.35
C ALA A 75 -17.55 8.34 4.42
N CYS A 76 -16.22 8.26 4.57
CA CYS A 76 -15.35 9.45 4.66
C CYS A 76 -14.95 10.03 3.30
N PHE A 77 -14.80 9.19 2.27
CA PHE A 77 -14.20 9.60 0.99
C PHE A 77 -15.11 9.37 -0.24
N GLY A 78 -16.25 8.70 -0.07
CA GLY A 78 -17.14 8.29 -1.17
C GLY A 78 -16.43 7.41 -2.20
N SER A 79 -16.93 7.35 -3.44
CA SER A 79 -16.36 6.50 -4.50
C SER A 79 -15.04 7.02 -5.12
N VAL A 80 -14.30 7.88 -4.41
CA VAL A 80 -13.02 8.43 -4.83
C VAL A 80 -11.92 8.10 -3.81
N TRP A 81 -10.67 8.09 -4.28
CA TRP A 81 -9.50 7.90 -3.42
C TRP A 81 -9.60 6.65 -2.54
N LEU A 82 -9.58 6.84 -1.22
CA LEU A 82 -9.57 5.79 -0.23
C LEU A 82 -10.91 5.07 -0.12
N GLY A 83 -12.03 5.72 -0.46
CA GLY A 83 -13.32 5.03 -0.45
C GLY A 83 -13.46 4.04 -1.60
N GLN A 84 -12.53 4.06 -2.57
CA GLN A 84 -12.39 2.95 -3.51
C GLN A 84 -11.85 1.66 -2.86
N SER A 85 -11.40 1.67 -1.60
CA SER A 85 -11.10 0.42 -0.89
C SER A 85 -12.34 -0.46 -0.70
N ALA A 86 -13.54 0.11 -0.85
CA ALA A 86 -14.82 -0.60 -0.86
C ALA A 86 -15.20 -1.16 -2.24
N VAL A 87 -14.35 -0.96 -3.25
CA VAL A 87 -14.61 -1.43 -4.60
C VAL A 87 -14.61 -2.96 -4.63
N ASP A 88 -15.74 -3.50 -5.06
CA ASP A 88 -16.05 -4.92 -5.15
C ASP A 88 -15.00 -5.71 -5.95
N SER A 89 -14.76 -6.95 -5.53
CA SER A 89 -14.03 -8.00 -6.27
C SER A 89 -14.39 -8.15 -7.75
N THR A 90 -15.54 -7.63 -8.18
CA THR A 90 -16.01 -7.54 -9.57
C THR A 90 -15.13 -6.62 -10.42
N TYR A 91 -14.51 -5.60 -9.82
CA TYR A 91 -13.58 -4.73 -10.52
C TYR A 91 -12.22 -5.39 -10.74
N LEU A 92 -11.85 -6.40 -9.93
CA LEU A 92 -10.64 -7.18 -10.17
C LEU A 92 -10.69 -7.89 -11.52
N GLU A 93 -11.87 -8.41 -11.92
CA GLU A 93 -12.07 -9.11 -13.20
C GLU A 93 -11.92 -8.20 -14.42
N ARG A 94 -12.03 -6.89 -14.25
CA ARG A 94 -11.95 -5.93 -15.35
C ARG A 94 -10.51 -5.53 -15.68
N ASN A 95 -9.53 -5.99 -14.89
CA ASN A 95 -8.12 -5.69 -15.17
C ASN A 95 -7.65 -6.46 -16.40
N THR A 96 -7.16 -5.71 -17.39
CA THR A 96 -6.53 -6.28 -18.58
C THR A 96 -5.01 -6.14 -18.49
N PRO A 97 -4.23 -6.97 -19.21
CA PRO A 97 -2.78 -6.79 -19.29
C PRO A 97 -2.37 -5.39 -19.74
N GLN A 98 -3.14 -4.78 -20.63
CA GLN A 98 -2.89 -3.41 -21.10
C GLN A 98 -3.09 -2.39 -19.98
N MET A 99 -4.12 -2.55 -19.14
CA MET A 99 -4.32 -1.67 -17.98
C MET A 99 -3.15 -1.79 -16.99
N VAL A 100 -2.69 -3.01 -16.72
CA VAL A 100 -1.55 -3.25 -15.82
C VAL A 100 -0.25 -2.69 -16.40
N ALA A 101 -0.02 -2.85 -17.71
CA ALA A 101 1.13 -2.28 -18.40
C ALA A 101 1.13 -0.74 -18.35
N CYS A 102 -0.02 -0.13 -18.65
CA CYS A 102 -0.20 1.33 -18.55
C CYS A 102 0.03 1.83 -17.11
N TRP A 103 -0.48 1.11 -16.12
CA TRP A 103 -0.26 1.43 -14.71
C TRP A 103 1.23 1.35 -14.33
N ALA A 104 1.93 0.29 -14.76
CA ALA A 104 3.36 0.13 -14.55
C ALA A 104 4.19 1.25 -15.20
N LEU A 105 3.87 1.62 -16.45
CA LEU A 105 4.51 2.73 -17.17
C LEU A 105 4.28 4.08 -16.48
N GLN A 106 3.13 4.26 -15.85
CA GLN A 106 2.79 5.50 -15.17
C GLN A 106 3.50 5.63 -13.81
N TYR A 107 3.49 4.58 -12.99
CA TYR A 107 3.89 4.68 -11.58
C TYR A 107 5.23 4.02 -11.23
N PHE A 108 5.65 2.97 -11.94
CA PHE A 108 6.85 2.21 -11.61
C PHE A 108 8.04 2.63 -12.47
N THR A 109 8.35 3.93 -12.44
CA THR A 109 9.39 4.54 -13.27
C THR A 109 10.63 4.91 -12.47
N SER A 110 11.76 5.09 -13.15
CA SER A 110 13.00 5.54 -12.54
C SER A 110 12.91 6.94 -11.90
N GLY A 111 11.96 7.77 -12.33
CA GLY A 111 11.70 9.09 -11.73
C GLY A 111 10.78 9.05 -10.51
N ASN A 112 10.10 7.91 -10.27
CA ASN A 112 9.08 7.76 -9.21
C ASN A 112 9.46 6.74 -8.13
N VAL A 113 10.71 6.27 -8.12
CA VAL A 113 11.20 5.27 -7.15
C VAL A 113 12.11 5.93 -6.10
N VAL A 114 12.02 5.45 -4.86
CA VAL A 114 12.98 5.75 -3.80
C VAL A 114 13.68 4.46 -3.39
N LEU A 115 15.01 4.47 -3.41
CA LEU A 115 15.83 3.36 -2.93
C LEU A 115 16.52 3.76 -1.62
N ALA A 116 16.12 3.12 -0.53
CA ALA A 116 16.77 3.25 0.77
C ALA A 116 17.68 2.04 1.01
N LEU A 117 18.94 2.29 1.40
CA LEU A 117 19.92 1.26 1.69
C LEU A 117 20.52 1.53 3.07
N SER A 118 20.61 0.50 3.91
CA SER A 118 21.29 0.56 5.21
C SER A 118 22.81 0.30 5.10
N GLY A 119 23.30 -0.08 3.91
CA GLY A 119 24.71 -0.32 3.62
C GLY A 119 25.19 0.43 2.37
N LEU A 120 26.51 0.37 2.11
CA LEU A 120 27.10 1.03 0.94
C LEU A 120 26.58 0.39 -0.35
N PRO A 121 25.99 1.17 -1.28
CA PRO A 121 25.61 0.64 -2.58
C PRO A 121 26.85 0.14 -3.32
N ARG A 122 26.75 -1.05 -3.94
CA ARG A 122 27.80 -1.49 -4.88
C ARG A 122 27.90 -0.49 -6.03
N LYS A 123 29.14 -0.20 -6.44
CA LYS A 123 29.42 0.65 -7.60
C LYS A 123 28.71 0.07 -8.83
N GLY A 124 27.93 0.91 -9.52
CA GLY A 124 27.23 0.51 -10.75
C GLY A 124 25.85 -0.14 -10.55
N LEU A 125 25.27 -0.11 -9.34
CA LEU A 125 23.89 -0.55 -9.14
C LEU A 125 22.92 0.22 -10.05
N ARG A 126 22.16 -0.52 -10.87
CA ARG A 126 21.11 -0.01 -11.74
C ARG A 126 19.87 -0.89 -11.56
N LEU A 127 18.74 -0.26 -11.28
CA LEU A 127 17.46 -0.97 -11.12
C LEU A 127 16.86 -1.38 -12.47
N GLY A 128 17.26 -0.79 -13.60
CA GLY A 128 16.69 -1.17 -14.90
C GLY A 128 15.18 -0.91 -15.04
N LEU A 129 14.66 0.11 -14.35
CA LEU A 129 13.24 0.49 -14.42
C LEU A 129 12.93 1.29 -15.71
N PRO A 130 11.65 1.29 -16.15
CA PRO A 130 11.17 2.17 -17.21
C PRO A 130 11.52 3.64 -16.93
N ARG A 131 11.83 4.40 -17.98
CA ARG A 131 12.02 5.85 -17.86
C ARG A 131 10.67 6.54 -17.68
N GLY A 132 10.62 7.54 -16.81
CA GLY A 132 9.44 8.38 -16.60
C GLY A 132 9.70 9.46 -15.58
N ARG A 133 8.77 10.41 -15.46
CA ARG A 133 8.81 11.45 -14.43
C ARG A 133 8.32 10.91 -13.09
N GLY A 134 8.76 11.53 -12.00
CA GLY A 134 8.11 11.36 -10.71
C GLY A 134 6.65 11.81 -10.80
N GLN A 135 5.78 11.12 -10.07
CA GLN A 135 4.42 11.56 -9.90
C GLN A 135 4.39 12.66 -8.85
N ASP A 136 3.55 13.66 -9.06
CA ASP A 136 3.30 14.64 -8.02
C ASP A 136 2.82 13.90 -6.78
N ARG A 137 3.36 14.29 -5.62
CA ARG A 137 2.78 13.83 -4.36
C ARG A 137 1.31 14.15 -4.44
N ILE A 138 0.46 13.13 -4.25
CA ILE A 138 -0.95 13.33 -3.99
C ILE A 138 -0.99 14.40 -2.91
N ARG A 139 -1.39 15.63 -3.28
CA ARG A 139 -1.70 16.64 -2.29
C ARG A 139 -2.73 15.95 -1.45
N GLN A 140 -2.43 15.71 -0.18
CA GLN A 140 -3.44 15.27 0.77
C GLN A 140 -4.55 16.27 0.59
N GLN A 141 -5.60 15.89 -0.15
CA GLN A 141 -6.80 16.70 -0.20
C GLN A 141 -7.18 16.77 1.25
N THR A 142 -7.20 17.99 1.78
CA THR A 142 -7.41 18.18 3.19
C THR A 142 -8.68 17.41 3.53
N LEU A 143 -8.66 16.65 4.62
CA LEU A 143 -9.83 15.96 5.17
C LEU A 143 -10.97 16.93 5.54
N GLU A 144 -10.87 18.21 5.15
CA GLU A 144 -11.88 19.27 5.25
C GLU A 144 -13.23 18.85 4.65
N GLY A 145 -13.26 17.85 3.74
CA GLY A 145 -14.48 17.25 3.20
C GLY A 145 -14.89 15.90 3.81
N ALA A 146 -14.05 15.26 4.62
CA ALA A 146 -14.45 14.08 5.41
C ALA A 146 -15.33 14.61 6.55
N GLY A 147 -16.61 14.80 6.26
CA GLY A 147 -17.59 15.25 7.24
C GLY A 147 -17.51 14.40 8.50
N ARG A 148 -17.83 14.99 9.66
CA ARG A 148 -18.15 14.21 10.85
C ARG A 148 -19.33 13.31 10.48
N SER A 149 -19.05 12.06 10.16
CA SER A 149 -20.06 11.08 9.78
C SER A 149 -20.24 10.11 10.93
N GLU A 150 -21.44 10.14 11.49
CA GLU A 150 -21.98 9.00 12.23
C GLU A 150 -22.81 8.23 11.22
N TYR A 151 -22.54 6.94 11.08
CA TYR A 151 -23.32 6.04 10.24
C TYR A 151 -23.54 4.73 10.97
N PRO A 152 -24.72 4.09 10.80
CA PRO A 152 -24.94 2.76 11.32
C PRO A 152 -24.08 1.78 10.51
N SER A 153 -23.08 1.18 11.15
CA SER A 153 -22.32 0.10 10.53
C SER A 153 -23.16 -1.18 10.52
N ARG A 154 -22.92 -2.03 9.51
CA ARG A 154 -23.56 -3.35 9.41
C ARG A 154 -22.86 -4.43 10.23
N TRP A 155 -21.78 -4.07 10.91
CA TRP A 155 -20.89 -4.99 11.61
C TRP A 155 -21.03 -4.86 13.13
N ASP A 156 -20.68 -5.91 13.86
CA ASP A 156 -20.74 -5.97 15.33
C ASP A 156 -19.56 -5.24 16.01
N ASP A 157 -18.86 -4.37 15.30
CA ASP A 157 -17.74 -3.58 15.81
C ASP A 157 -18.01 -2.06 15.70
N VAL A 158 -17.32 -1.30 16.56
CA VAL A 158 -17.38 0.16 16.58
C VAL A 158 -16.05 0.69 16.11
N MET A 159 -16.08 1.45 15.02
CA MET A 159 -14.90 2.10 14.47
C MET A 159 -14.95 3.60 14.75
N ILE A 160 -13.83 4.14 15.25
CA ILE A 160 -13.67 5.57 15.53
C ILE A 160 -12.36 6.01 14.87
N SER A 161 -12.44 7.01 13.99
CA SER A 161 -11.28 7.60 13.33
C SER A 161 -11.15 9.09 13.66
N PHE A 162 -9.93 9.59 13.55
CA PHE A 162 -9.61 10.98 13.80
C PHE A 162 -8.69 11.47 12.69
N ALA A 163 -9.00 12.63 12.12
CA ALA A 163 -8.06 13.35 11.27
C ALA A 163 -6.91 13.88 12.15
N VAL A 164 -5.68 13.45 11.86
CA VAL A 164 -4.47 13.97 12.48
C VAL A 164 -3.76 14.85 11.46
N PRO A 165 -3.45 16.12 11.77
CA PRO A 165 -2.72 16.98 10.84
C PRO A 165 -1.40 16.34 10.42
N PRO A 166 -0.96 16.52 9.16
CA PRO A 166 0.35 16.08 8.74
C PRO A 166 1.40 16.73 9.64
N THR A 167 2.22 15.90 10.28
CA THR A 167 3.37 16.39 11.04
C THR A 167 4.58 16.49 10.14
N GLY A 168 5.40 17.53 10.33
CA GLY A 168 6.66 17.65 9.62
C GLY A 168 7.56 16.42 9.81
N HIS A 169 8.43 16.18 8.82
CA HIS A 169 9.40 15.08 8.85
C HIS A 169 10.17 15.07 10.18
N GLY A 170 10.16 13.95 10.89
CA GLY A 170 10.81 13.76 12.21
C GLY A 170 9.86 13.65 13.42
N LEU A 171 8.59 14.07 13.28
CA LEU A 171 7.59 13.95 14.35
C LEU A 171 6.67 12.72 14.22
N GLU A 172 6.83 11.94 13.15
CA GLU A 172 6.07 10.68 12.94
C GLU A 172 6.25 9.70 14.11
N TYR A 173 7.47 9.60 14.64
CA TYR A 173 7.74 8.78 15.82
C TYR A 173 6.97 9.26 17.06
N VAL A 174 6.86 10.59 17.23
CA VAL A 174 6.10 11.20 18.34
C VAL A 174 4.61 10.87 18.20
N ASN A 175 4.06 10.96 16.99
CA ASN A 175 2.69 10.53 16.73
C ASN A 175 2.50 9.02 16.95
N GLY A 176 3.47 8.20 16.57
CA GLY A 176 3.45 6.76 16.85
C GLY A 176 3.38 6.44 18.35
N VAL A 177 4.22 7.11 19.16
CA VAL A 177 4.20 6.98 20.62
C VAL A 177 2.87 7.46 21.21
N ARG A 178 2.35 8.61 20.75
CA ARG A 178 1.05 9.14 21.19
C ARG A 178 -0.09 8.19 20.85
N SER A 179 -0.19 7.73 19.60
CA SER A 179 -1.24 6.80 19.16
C SER A 179 -1.18 5.48 19.92
N ARG A 180 0.02 4.93 20.14
CA ARG A 180 0.20 3.70 20.95
C ARG A 180 -0.26 3.90 22.40
N THR A 181 0.15 5.02 23.01
CA THR A 181 -0.24 5.36 24.40
C THR A 181 -1.76 5.52 24.53
N LEU A 182 -2.40 6.20 23.57
CA LEU A 182 -3.85 6.38 23.53
C LEU A 182 -4.57 5.04 23.37
N ARG A 183 -4.15 4.20 22.41
CA ARG A 183 -4.70 2.86 22.19
C ARG A 183 -4.65 2.02 23.46
N ASP A 184 -3.48 1.94 24.10
CA ASP A 184 -3.28 1.11 25.29
C ASP A 184 -4.07 1.62 26.50
N ARG A 185 -4.35 2.93 26.58
CA ARG A 185 -5.26 3.50 27.60
C ARG A 185 -6.72 3.21 27.28
N ALA A 186 -7.15 3.38 26.03
CA ALA A 186 -8.52 3.11 25.60
C ALA A 186 -8.93 1.65 25.85
N ILE A 187 -8.08 0.69 25.44
CA ILE A 187 -8.30 -0.75 25.68
C ILE A 187 -8.46 -1.04 27.18
N ARG A 188 -7.60 -0.45 28.02
CA ARG A 188 -7.67 -0.63 29.49
C ARG A 188 -8.93 -0.01 30.11
N ALA A 189 -9.46 1.07 29.55
CA ALA A 189 -10.69 1.68 30.01
C ALA A 189 -11.91 0.82 29.62
N LEU A 190 -11.96 0.34 28.37
CA LEU A 190 -13.03 -0.53 27.87
C LEU A 190 -13.11 -1.83 28.68
N ARG A 191 -11.98 -2.52 28.88
CA ARG A 191 -11.95 -3.79 29.64
C ARG A 191 -12.40 -3.67 31.10
N ARG A 192 -12.27 -2.49 31.71
CA ARG A 192 -12.69 -2.26 33.11
C ARG A 192 -14.20 -2.08 33.27
N LYS A 193 -14.91 -1.66 32.22
CA LYS A 193 -16.36 -1.42 32.26
C LYS A 193 -17.21 -2.63 31.88
N VAL A 194 -16.58 -3.70 31.40
CA VAL A 194 -17.24 -4.96 30.98
C VAL A 194 -17.17 -6.03 32.08
N ARG A 195 -16.67 -5.67 33.27
CA ARG A 195 -16.75 -6.48 34.50
C ARG A 195 -17.72 -5.82 35.46
#